data_AF-A0A388TGQ1-F1
#
_entry.id   AF-A0A388TGQ1-F1
#
_cell.length_a   1.000
_cell.length_b   1.000
_cell.length_c   1.000
_cell.angle_alpha   90.00
_cell.angle_beta   90.00
_cell.angle_gamma   90.00
#
_symmetry.space_group_name_H-M   'P 1'
#
loop_
_entity.id
_entity.type
_entity.pdbx_description
1 polymer ?
#
loop_
_entity_poly.entity_id
_entity_poly.type
_entity_poly.pdbx_seq_one_letter_code
_entity_poly.pdbx_strand_id
1 'polypeptide(L)'
;MKINWQRTLVFLTILTLGLTLAGCGKIASSGGSGRSSRDESGGGGGRSTTTVETPADLINAITNGIDDITIKTGVEIEITENIIIADNKKLIVADGATLNVSNNVAVGLDGTIIVEPGAVLIDYGAYERAADVPLGPWQKNDTASIVFKTGAQGYRYLSPNLIPFVGDDNHATIELKEGGELILKRFEYELHGDAEIHKTFELKRSETAIVESGSELILNSSAIIALNGSIVVKSGATLTDTSEKLWSGDGNGYIVFEAGSAASNGSATIGAGKVLDIQSGTVTLYNPSKTGTNHKIYEIDGTVIFKANAKDPTWQGVSSLIVGNTDATIVIDPTSLDNPFDTNTSDENVEAGTYNWSGSNWVKE
;
A
#
# COMPACT_ATOMS: atom_id res chain seq x y z
N MET A 1 -18.47 36.31 -33.97
CA MET A 1 -18.75 36.73 -32.58
C MET A 1 -17.52 36.40 -31.74
N LYS A 2 -16.78 37.42 -31.28
CA LYS A 2 -15.54 37.28 -30.48
C LYS A 2 -15.94 37.40 -29.00
N ILE A 3 -15.60 36.40 -28.18
CA ILE A 3 -15.79 36.45 -26.74
C ILE A 3 -14.44 36.72 -26.09
N ASN A 4 -14.34 37.89 -25.46
CA ASN A 4 -13.16 38.42 -24.79
C ASN A 4 -12.97 37.76 -23.42
N TRP A 5 -11.75 37.24 -23.21
CA TRP A 5 -11.17 36.99 -21.89
C TRP A 5 -10.74 38.32 -21.28
N GLN A 6 -11.27 38.75 -20.14
CA GLN A 6 -10.56 39.66 -19.23
C GLN A 6 -11.12 39.59 -17.79
N ARG A 7 -10.20 39.29 -16.87
CA ARG A 7 -10.06 39.83 -15.50
C ARG A 7 -11.06 39.37 -14.44
N THR A 8 -10.58 38.62 -13.45
CA THR A 8 -10.49 39.08 -12.05
C THR A 8 -9.50 38.18 -11.29
N LEU A 9 -8.31 38.74 -11.07
CA LEU A 9 -7.25 38.22 -10.21
C LEU A 9 -7.35 39.03 -8.92
N VAL A 10 -7.66 38.40 -7.78
CA VAL A 10 -7.59 39.06 -6.46
C VAL A 10 -6.53 38.35 -5.64
N PHE A 11 -5.44 39.07 -5.43
CA PHE A 11 -4.41 38.82 -4.44
C PHE A 11 -5.02 38.79 -3.03
N LEU A 12 -4.70 37.78 -2.23
CA LEU A 12 -4.71 37.91 -0.78
C LEU A 12 -3.42 37.34 -0.19
N THR A 13 -2.43 38.21 -0.12
CA THR A 13 -1.22 38.08 0.67
C THR A 13 -1.56 38.41 2.12
N ILE A 14 -1.46 37.44 3.03
CA ILE A 14 -1.27 37.71 4.46
C ILE A 14 -0.09 36.86 4.92
N LEU A 15 1.06 37.52 5.02
CA LEU A 15 2.27 37.01 5.63
C LEU A 15 2.43 37.67 7.00
N THR A 16 2.84 36.84 7.96
CA THR A 16 3.77 37.10 9.07
C THR A 16 3.31 37.63 10.44
N LEU A 17 3.79 36.87 11.45
CA LEU A 17 4.15 37.16 12.85
C LEU A 17 3.09 36.73 13.89
N GLY A 18 3.38 35.88 14.88
CA GLY A 18 4.60 35.18 15.26
C GLY A 18 4.35 34.49 16.62
N LEU A 19 4.93 33.32 16.84
CA LEU A 19 5.08 32.75 18.18
C LEU A 19 6.22 31.73 18.19
N THR A 20 7.43 32.25 18.37
CA THR A 20 8.58 31.50 18.85
C THR A 20 8.41 31.26 20.35
N LEU A 21 7.94 30.07 20.73
CA LEU A 21 8.03 29.59 22.10
C LEU A 21 9.44 29.04 22.35
N ALA A 22 10.33 29.94 22.76
CA ALA A 22 11.58 29.60 23.41
C ALA A 22 11.30 29.05 24.82
N GLY A 23 11.35 27.73 24.97
CA GLY A 23 11.36 27.06 26.26
C GLY A 23 12.78 27.03 26.84
N CYS A 24 13.15 28.06 27.59
CA CYS A 24 14.33 28.05 28.46
C CYS A 24 14.14 27.05 29.61
N GLY A 25 14.61 25.81 29.44
CA GLY A 25 14.83 24.86 30.54
C GLY A 25 16.20 25.09 31.17
N LYS A 26 16.26 25.83 32.28
CA LYS A 26 17.44 25.95 33.15
C LYS A 26 17.83 24.58 33.69
N ILE A 27 19.02 24.10 33.33
CA ILE A 27 19.65 22.94 33.94
C ILE A 27 20.08 23.33 35.36
N ALA A 28 19.59 22.58 36.36
CA ALA A 28 20.04 22.70 37.73
C ALA A 28 21.47 22.15 37.86
N SER A 29 22.37 23.04 38.26
CA SER A 29 23.69 22.71 38.78
C SER A 29 23.54 22.10 40.18
N SER A 30 23.92 20.84 40.33
CA SER A 30 24.30 20.27 41.62
C SER A 30 25.62 19.54 41.46
N GLY A 31 26.70 20.19 41.90
CA GLY A 31 27.97 19.52 42.11
C GLY A 31 27.92 18.61 43.33
N GLY A 32 28.76 17.58 43.34
CA GLY A 32 29.33 17.06 44.56
C GLY A 32 29.33 15.54 44.73
N SER A 33 30.54 15.00 44.60
CA SER A 33 31.14 13.90 45.37
C SER A 33 31.09 12.50 44.77
N GLY A 34 32.31 12.04 44.45
CA GLY A 34 32.61 10.84 43.71
C GLY A 34 32.40 9.55 44.48
N ARG A 35 32.29 8.48 43.69
CA ARG A 35 32.67 7.12 44.04
C ARG A 35 33.13 6.45 42.76
N SER A 36 34.41 6.06 42.77
CA SER A 36 35.05 5.20 41.80
C SER A 36 34.34 3.84 41.76
N SER A 37 33.59 3.58 40.70
CA SER A 37 33.15 2.24 40.34
C SER A 37 33.61 1.97 38.92
N ARG A 38 34.44 0.94 38.81
CA ARG A 38 35.05 0.36 37.60
C ARG A 38 34.21 0.56 36.33
N ASP A 39 34.85 1.19 35.36
CA ASP A 39 34.41 1.26 33.97
C ASP A 39 34.35 -0.16 33.37
N GLU A 40 33.17 -0.76 33.36
CA GLU A 40 32.81 -1.72 32.32
C GLU A 40 32.39 -0.89 31.11
N SER A 41 33.36 -0.62 30.21
CA SER A 41 33.10 0.01 28.93
C SER A 41 32.23 -0.93 28.10
N GLY A 42 30.91 -0.73 28.17
CA GLY A 42 29.98 -1.23 27.19
C GLY A 42 30.32 -0.61 25.84
N GLY A 43 31.14 -1.31 25.05
CA GLY A 43 31.49 -0.94 23.70
C GLY A 43 30.25 -1.01 22.82
N GLY A 44 29.50 0.09 22.76
CA GLY A 44 28.49 0.31 21.75
C GLY A 44 29.19 0.34 20.40
N GLY A 45 29.18 -0.79 19.69
CA GLY A 45 29.67 -0.88 18.32
C GLY A 45 28.86 0.06 17.45
N GLY A 46 29.38 1.28 17.24
CA GLY A 46 28.74 2.26 16.37
C GLY A 46 28.66 1.71 14.94
N ARG A 47 27.52 1.93 14.29
CA ARG A 47 27.36 1.63 12.86
C ARG A 47 28.34 2.48 12.05
N SER A 48 29.06 1.85 11.15
CA SER A 48 29.94 2.51 10.18
C SER A 48 29.09 3.17 9.09
N THR A 49 29.39 4.42 8.75
CA THR A 49 28.61 5.18 7.75
C THR A 49 29.53 5.81 6.72
N THR A 50 29.06 5.94 5.47
CA THR A 50 29.78 6.65 4.41
C THR A 50 28.84 7.30 3.41
N THR A 51 29.33 8.33 2.73
CA THR A 51 28.66 8.96 1.59
C THR A 51 29.47 8.74 0.33
N VAL A 52 28.81 8.36 -0.77
CA VAL A 52 29.45 8.00 -2.04
C VAL A 52 28.96 8.90 -3.17
N GLU A 53 29.85 9.19 -4.11
CA GLU A 53 29.58 10.08 -5.26
C GLU A 53 29.83 9.39 -6.61
N THR A 54 30.44 8.21 -6.60
CA THR A 54 30.78 7.46 -7.81
C THR A 54 30.41 5.98 -7.69
N PRO A 55 30.22 5.26 -8.82
CA PRO A 55 30.02 3.81 -8.80
C PRO A 55 31.13 3.07 -8.04
N ALA A 56 32.39 3.45 -8.25
CA ALA A 56 33.54 2.83 -7.60
C ALA A 56 33.51 3.01 -6.07
N ASP A 57 33.12 4.18 -5.57
CA ASP A 57 33.00 4.43 -4.14
C ASP A 57 31.89 3.57 -3.52
N LEU A 58 30.76 3.43 -4.21
CA LEU A 58 29.65 2.58 -3.78
C LEU A 58 30.09 1.10 -3.68
N ILE A 59 30.73 0.57 -4.73
CA ILE A 59 31.21 -0.81 -4.76
C ILE A 59 32.26 -1.06 -3.67
N ASN A 60 33.19 -0.13 -3.48
CA ASN A 60 34.18 -0.21 -2.41
C ASN A 60 33.52 -0.19 -1.02
N ALA A 61 32.52 0.67 -0.80
CA ALA A 61 31.81 0.74 0.46
C ALA A 61 31.04 -0.57 0.78
N ILE A 62 30.38 -1.14 -0.22
CA ILE A 62 29.69 -2.44 -0.10
C ILE A 62 30.69 -3.55 0.22
N THR A 63 31.79 -3.62 -0.53
CA THR A 63 32.83 -4.66 -0.38
C THR A 63 33.52 -4.58 0.99
N ASN A 64 33.73 -3.37 1.50
CA ASN A 64 34.29 -3.14 2.83
C ASN A 64 33.29 -3.34 3.97
N GLY A 65 32.03 -3.69 3.66
CA GLY A 65 31.01 -4.03 4.65
C GLY A 65 30.51 -2.85 5.47
N ILE A 66 30.52 -1.63 4.91
CA ILE A 66 30.00 -0.43 5.60
C ILE A 66 28.52 -0.62 5.92
N ASP A 67 28.10 -0.24 7.14
CA ASP A 67 26.75 -0.48 7.64
C ASP A 67 25.68 0.35 6.93
N ASP A 68 25.91 1.66 6.83
CA ASP A 68 25.01 2.60 6.18
C ASP A 68 25.75 3.38 5.09
N ILE A 69 25.36 3.16 3.84
CA ILE A 69 25.95 3.79 2.66
C ILE A 69 24.92 4.76 2.09
N THR A 70 25.29 6.03 1.91
CA THR A 70 24.40 7.05 1.33
C THR A 70 24.94 7.50 -0.01
N ILE A 71 24.16 7.37 -1.09
CA ILE A 71 24.42 8.06 -2.34
C ILE A 71 24.12 9.54 -2.11
N LYS A 72 25.10 10.41 -2.37
CA LYS A 72 24.97 11.84 -2.11
C LYS A 72 23.80 12.48 -2.87
N THR A 73 23.16 13.47 -2.26
CA THR A 73 22.10 14.28 -2.86
C THR A 73 22.46 14.76 -4.26
N GLY A 74 21.53 14.58 -5.21
CA GLY A 74 21.69 15.01 -6.60
C GLY A 74 22.72 14.23 -7.43
N VAL A 75 23.30 13.15 -6.89
CA VAL A 75 24.24 12.30 -7.63
C VAL A 75 23.50 11.16 -8.33
N GLU A 76 23.92 10.88 -9.56
CA GLU A 76 23.52 9.68 -10.30
C GLU A 76 24.64 8.64 -10.24
N ILE A 77 24.30 7.42 -9.81
CA ILE A 77 25.20 6.26 -9.83
C ILE A 77 24.56 5.16 -10.67
N GLU A 78 25.28 4.71 -11.69
CA GLU A 78 24.97 3.50 -12.45
C GLU A 78 25.81 2.32 -11.93
N ILE A 79 25.13 1.23 -11.55
CA ILE A 79 25.77 -0.02 -11.18
C ILE A 79 25.82 -0.92 -12.41
N THR A 80 27.04 -1.29 -12.80
CA THR A 80 27.33 -2.15 -13.97
C THR A 80 27.81 -3.56 -13.59
N GLU A 81 27.86 -3.87 -12.29
CA GLU A 81 28.30 -5.16 -11.77
C GLU A 81 27.38 -5.67 -10.65
N ASN A 82 27.37 -6.98 -10.43
CA ASN A 82 26.52 -7.57 -9.41
C ASN A 82 26.94 -7.11 -8.01
N ILE A 83 25.99 -6.64 -7.23
CA ILE A 83 26.21 -6.25 -5.83
C ILE A 83 25.29 -7.00 -4.89
N ILE A 84 25.69 -7.09 -3.62
CA ILE A 84 24.85 -7.63 -2.55
C ILE A 84 24.78 -6.60 -1.42
N ILE A 85 23.59 -6.11 -1.12
CA ILE A 85 23.33 -5.33 0.09
C ILE A 85 23.06 -6.35 1.20
N ALA A 86 24.06 -6.60 2.03
CA ALA A 86 24.01 -7.64 3.05
C ALA A 86 22.99 -7.35 4.17
N ASP A 87 22.65 -8.38 4.93
CA ASP A 87 21.73 -8.28 6.08
C ASP A 87 22.19 -7.23 7.10
N ASN A 88 21.23 -6.52 7.70
CA ASN A 88 21.42 -5.38 8.61
C ASN A 88 22.16 -4.16 8.02
N LYS A 89 22.41 -4.13 6.70
CA LYS A 89 23.02 -2.98 5.99
C LYS A 89 21.95 -2.12 5.31
N LYS A 90 22.28 -0.84 5.10
CA LYS A 90 21.42 0.11 4.41
C LYS A 90 22.13 0.78 3.26
N LEU A 91 21.46 0.84 2.11
CA LEU A 91 21.82 1.72 1.01
C LEU A 91 20.74 2.79 0.88
N ILE A 92 21.12 4.05 1.10
CA ILE A 92 20.23 5.21 1.07
C ILE A 92 20.49 5.96 -0.24
N VAL A 93 19.47 6.06 -1.09
CA VAL A 93 19.45 6.95 -2.25
C VAL A 93 18.88 8.28 -1.77
N ALA A 94 19.77 9.25 -1.49
CA ALA A 94 19.38 10.52 -0.87
C ALA A 94 18.55 11.41 -1.82
N ASP A 95 18.00 12.49 -1.27
CA ASP A 95 17.15 13.44 -2.01
C ASP A 95 17.75 13.86 -3.36
N GLY A 96 16.94 13.77 -4.41
CA GLY A 96 17.32 14.07 -5.79
C GLY A 96 18.39 13.15 -6.41
N ALA A 97 18.88 12.13 -5.70
CA ALA A 97 19.87 11.20 -6.22
C ALA A 97 19.22 10.09 -7.05
N THR A 98 19.98 9.49 -7.96
CA THR A 98 19.52 8.40 -8.82
C THR A 98 20.40 7.17 -8.65
N LEU A 99 19.79 6.03 -8.37
CA LEU A 99 20.43 4.72 -8.44
C LEU A 99 19.90 3.97 -9.66
N ASN A 100 20.78 3.74 -10.62
CA ASN A 100 20.48 3.03 -11.87
C ASN A 100 21.15 1.65 -11.86
N VAL A 101 20.36 0.58 -11.92
CA VAL A 101 20.85 -0.80 -12.05
C VAL A 101 20.83 -1.19 -13.53
N SER A 102 22.01 -1.39 -14.11
CA SER A 102 22.17 -1.68 -15.54
C SER A 102 21.50 -2.99 -15.97
N ASN A 103 21.30 -3.14 -17.29
CA ASN A 103 20.91 -4.42 -17.89
C ASN A 103 21.86 -5.54 -17.47
N ASN A 104 21.31 -6.74 -17.22
CA ASN A 104 22.05 -7.94 -16.81
C ASN A 104 22.80 -7.82 -15.47
N VAL A 105 22.56 -6.78 -14.68
CA VAL A 105 23.10 -6.65 -13.33
C VAL A 105 22.09 -7.14 -12.31
N ALA A 106 22.55 -7.97 -11.38
CA ALA A 106 21.77 -8.43 -10.24
C ALA A 106 22.15 -7.63 -8.99
N VAL A 107 21.15 -7.00 -8.36
CA VAL A 107 21.24 -6.53 -6.98
C VAL A 107 20.65 -7.59 -6.08
N GLY A 108 21.50 -8.30 -5.33
CA GLY A 108 21.06 -9.17 -4.25
C GLY A 108 20.71 -8.33 -3.03
N LEU A 109 19.48 -8.38 -2.57
CA LEU A 109 19.05 -7.60 -1.40
C LEU A 109 18.79 -8.53 -0.23
N ASP A 110 19.68 -8.48 0.76
CA ASP A 110 19.51 -9.09 2.08
C ASP A 110 19.23 -8.04 3.16
N GLY A 111 19.63 -6.78 2.94
CA GLY A 111 19.37 -5.63 3.82
C GLY A 111 18.30 -4.69 3.27
N THR A 112 18.48 -3.38 3.45
CA THR A 112 17.48 -2.36 3.08
C THR A 112 18.02 -1.37 2.05
N ILE A 113 17.23 -1.07 1.03
CA ILE A 113 17.40 0.12 0.19
C ILE A 113 16.34 1.14 0.62
N ILE A 114 16.75 2.39 0.89
CA ILE A 114 15.85 3.49 1.21
C ILE A 114 15.96 4.51 0.07
N VAL A 115 14.83 4.83 -0.55
CA VAL A 115 14.72 5.83 -1.62
C VAL A 115 14.01 7.04 -1.03
N GLU A 116 14.79 8.08 -0.74
CA GLU A 116 14.33 9.32 -0.09
C GLU A 116 13.46 10.16 -1.04
N PRO A 117 12.74 11.19 -0.53
CA PRO A 117 11.97 12.11 -1.37
C PRO A 117 12.80 12.66 -2.53
N GLY A 118 12.23 12.78 -3.72
CA GLY A 118 12.93 13.28 -4.92
C GLY A 118 13.98 12.32 -5.50
N ALA A 119 14.30 11.22 -4.83
CA ALA A 119 15.26 10.24 -5.31
C ALA A 119 14.63 9.25 -6.28
N VAL A 120 15.46 8.64 -7.14
CA VAL A 120 15.04 7.74 -8.20
C VAL A 120 15.76 6.40 -8.11
N LEU A 121 15.00 5.30 -8.10
CA LEU A 121 15.52 3.94 -8.28
C LEU A 121 15.07 3.37 -9.63
N ILE A 122 16.04 2.99 -10.47
CA ILE A 122 15.78 2.42 -11.80
C ILE A 122 16.32 0.99 -11.85
N ASP A 123 15.45 0.02 -12.14
CA ASP A 123 15.82 -1.38 -12.38
C ASP A 123 15.70 -1.78 -13.85
N TYR A 124 16.82 -1.76 -14.59
CA TYR A 124 16.86 -2.35 -15.93
C TYR A 124 17.06 -3.88 -15.91
N GLY A 125 17.52 -4.44 -14.79
CA GLY A 125 17.89 -5.85 -14.66
C GLY A 125 16.73 -6.81 -14.38
N ALA A 126 15.50 -6.34 -14.16
CA ALA A 126 14.37 -7.17 -13.72
C ALA A 126 14.01 -8.33 -14.68
N TYR A 127 14.16 -8.13 -16.00
CA TYR A 127 13.58 -9.02 -17.03
C TYR A 127 14.59 -10.04 -17.61
N GLU A 128 15.89 -9.72 -17.58
CA GLU A 128 16.96 -10.55 -18.16
C GLU A 128 17.98 -10.98 -17.10
N ARG A 129 17.51 -11.35 -15.90
CA ARG A 129 18.41 -11.97 -14.94
C ARG A 129 18.90 -13.30 -15.50
N ALA A 130 20.17 -13.64 -15.24
CA ALA A 130 20.76 -14.91 -15.66
C ALA A 130 19.83 -16.09 -15.31
N ALA A 131 19.85 -17.16 -16.11
CA ALA A 131 18.91 -18.28 -16.04
C ALA A 131 18.74 -18.92 -14.63
N ASP A 132 19.71 -18.71 -13.74
CA ASP A 132 19.76 -19.26 -12.39
C ASP A 132 19.38 -18.24 -11.29
N VAL A 133 19.08 -17.00 -11.66
CA VAL A 133 18.58 -15.98 -10.74
C VAL A 133 17.07 -15.92 -10.94
N PRO A 134 16.26 -16.40 -9.97
CA PRO A 134 14.82 -16.37 -10.10
C PRO A 134 14.36 -14.96 -10.47
N LEU A 135 13.46 -14.87 -11.45
CA LEU A 135 12.61 -13.69 -11.69
C LEU A 135 11.70 -13.52 -10.47
N GLY A 136 12.31 -13.16 -9.36
CA GLY A 136 11.72 -13.01 -8.05
C GLY A 136 12.06 -11.63 -7.50
N PRO A 137 11.40 -11.25 -6.40
CA PRO A 137 11.67 -10.00 -5.70
C PRO A 137 13.18 -9.77 -5.51
N TRP A 138 13.64 -8.52 -5.55
CA TRP A 138 15.02 -8.13 -5.22
C TRP A 138 15.48 -8.78 -3.90
N GLN A 139 14.52 -8.94 -3.00
CA GLN A 139 14.58 -9.44 -1.63
C GLN A 139 14.82 -10.95 -1.60
N LYS A 140 16.01 -11.37 -1.14
CA LYS A 140 16.42 -12.78 -1.02
C LYS A 140 15.94 -13.44 0.28
N ASN A 141 15.59 -12.65 1.27
CA ASN A 141 15.14 -13.10 2.59
C ASN A 141 13.95 -12.25 3.07
N ASP A 142 13.43 -12.57 4.26
CA ASP A 142 12.19 -11.97 4.78
C ASP A 142 12.41 -10.62 5.49
N THR A 143 13.67 -10.24 5.78
CA THR A 143 14.05 -8.94 6.37
C THR A 143 14.43 -7.91 5.30
N ALA A 144 14.76 -8.37 4.11
CA ALA A 144 15.16 -7.55 2.98
C ALA A 144 14.01 -6.64 2.53
N SER A 145 14.31 -5.36 2.29
CA SER A 145 13.29 -4.35 1.99
C SER A 145 13.77 -3.27 1.05
N ILE A 146 12.87 -2.78 0.19
CA ILE A 146 13.04 -1.51 -0.53
C ILE A 146 11.97 -0.57 0.00
N VAL A 147 12.40 0.57 0.52
CA VAL A 147 11.54 1.57 1.14
C VAL A 147 11.48 2.79 0.22
N PHE A 148 10.29 3.10 -0.30
CA PHE A 148 10.03 4.35 -1.01
C PHE A 148 9.34 5.34 -0.10
N LYS A 149 9.91 6.54 0.06
CA LYS A 149 9.26 7.65 0.78
C LYS A 149 8.40 8.49 -0.17
N THR A 150 7.49 9.31 0.36
CA THR A 150 6.73 10.30 -0.44
C THR A 150 7.65 11.08 -1.37
N GLY A 151 7.27 11.18 -2.65
CA GLY A 151 8.04 11.90 -3.67
C GLY A 151 9.24 11.12 -4.23
N ALA A 152 9.53 9.92 -3.74
CA ALA A 152 10.47 9.01 -4.38
C ALA A 152 9.87 8.43 -5.66
N GLN A 153 10.74 8.08 -6.62
CA GLN A 153 10.34 7.42 -7.86
C GLN A 153 11.01 6.05 -7.99
N GLY A 154 10.22 5.06 -8.43
CA GLY A 154 10.67 3.69 -8.66
C GLY A 154 10.26 3.22 -10.04
N TYR A 155 11.22 2.76 -10.83
CA TYR A 155 11.02 2.31 -12.20
C TYR A 155 11.44 0.86 -12.36
N ARG A 156 10.62 0.06 -13.06
CA ARG A 156 10.95 -1.33 -13.42
C ARG A 156 10.94 -1.50 -14.93
N TYR A 157 11.92 -2.21 -15.45
CA TYR A 157 11.97 -2.55 -16.86
C TYR A 157 11.00 -3.69 -17.19
N LEU A 158 10.04 -3.39 -18.07
CA LEU A 158 9.14 -4.34 -18.69
C LEU A 158 9.28 -4.20 -20.20
N SER A 159 10.12 -5.05 -20.79
CA SER A 159 10.53 -4.95 -22.19
C SER A 159 9.35 -4.66 -23.14
N PRO A 160 9.45 -3.62 -23.99
CA PRO A 160 10.64 -2.79 -24.26
C PRO A 160 10.74 -1.50 -23.43
N ASN A 161 9.87 -1.31 -22.43
CA ASN A 161 9.68 -0.01 -21.78
C ASN A 161 10.09 -0.02 -20.31
N LEU A 162 10.57 1.12 -19.84
CA LEU A 162 10.66 1.40 -18.42
C LEU A 162 9.28 1.86 -17.92
N ILE A 163 8.75 1.20 -16.89
CA ILE A 163 7.42 1.53 -16.34
C ILE A 163 7.60 2.10 -14.93
N PRO A 164 7.05 3.31 -14.67
CA PRO A 164 7.00 3.84 -13.32
C PRO A 164 6.07 2.98 -12.46
N PHE A 165 6.64 2.38 -11.42
CA PHE A 165 5.93 1.57 -10.44
C PHE A 165 5.45 2.44 -9.27
N VAL A 166 6.35 3.27 -8.71
CA VAL A 166 6.05 4.28 -7.67
C VAL A 166 6.44 5.66 -8.20
N GLY A 167 5.62 6.70 -7.97
CA GLY A 167 5.94 8.07 -8.34
C GLY A 167 4.76 9.04 -8.24
N ASP A 168 4.99 10.30 -8.58
CA ASP A 168 4.08 11.45 -8.42
C ASP A 168 3.23 11.78 -9.67
N ASP A 169 3.47 11.11 -10.80
CA ASP A 169 2.76 11.34 -12.05
C ASP A 169 1.52 10.45 -12.22
N ASN A 170 0.53 10.91 -13.01
CA ASN A 170 -0.59 10.10 -13.57
C ASN A 170 -0.14 8.83 -14.33
N HIS A 171 1.17 8.64 -14.48
CA HIS A 171 1.76 7.50 -15.15
C HIS A 171 2.25 6.42 -14.17
N ALA A 172 2.48 6.74 -12.89
CA ALA A 172 2.88 5.74 -11.90
C ALA A 172 1.72 4.78 -11.60
N THR A 173 2.07 3.54 -11.22
CA THR A 173 1.05 2.60 -10.71
C THR A 173 0.62 2.98 -9.30
N ILE A 174 1.56 3.37 -8.44
CA ILE A 174 1.33 3.76 -7.04
C ILE A 174 1.86 5.17 -6.81
N GLU A 175 1.02 6.06 -6.30
CA GLU A 175 1.38 7.40 -5.85
C GLU A 175 1.32 7.45 -4.32
N LEU A 176 2.41 7.87 -3.68
CA LEU A 176 2.45 8.08 -2.22
C LEU A 176 2.07 9.53 -1.91
N LYS A 177 1.10 9.74 -1.03
CA LYS A 177 0.70 11.08 -0.56
C LYS A 177 1.61 11.55 0.57
N GLU A 178 1.36 12.75 1.09
CA GLU A 178 2.19 13.38 2.13
C GLU A 178 2.37 12.46 3.36
N GLY A 179 3.63 12.15 3.70
CA GLY A 179 3.97 11.25 4.81
C GLY A 179 3.84 9.75 4.50
N GLY A 180 3.40 9.40 3.29
CA GLY A 180 3.31 8.05 2.77
C GLY A 180 4.66 7.35 2.57
N GLU A 181 4.66 6.04 2.76
CA GLU A 181 5.80 5.15 2.62
C GLU A 181 5.33 3.78 2.13
N LEU A 182 6.00 3.26 1.10
CA LEU A 182 5.80 1.91 0.60
C LEU A 182 7.04 1.07 0.87
N ILE A 183 6.87 -0.01 1.63
CA ILE A 183 7.91 -0.98 1.93
C ILE A 183 7.66 -2.24 1.10
N LEU A 184 8.57 -2.51 0.17
CA LEU A 184 8.58 -3.73 -0.63
C LEU A 184 9.44 -4.77 0.08
N LYS A 185 8.81 -5.81 0.61
CA LYS A 185 9.45 -6.99 1.16
C LYS A 185 9.32 -8.16 0.19
N ARG A 186 9.84 -9.32 0.60
CA ARG A 186 9.67 -10.54 -0.17
C ARG A 186 8.20 -10.98 -0.13
N PHE A 187 7.52 -10.85 -1.28
CA PHE A 187 6.09 -11.16 -1.44
C PHE A 187 5.14 -10.28 -0.61
N GLU A 188 5.62 -9.20 -0.01
CA GLU A 188 4.79 -8.33 0.81
C GLU A 188 4.99 -6.86 0.40
N TYR A 189 3.91 -6.10 0.39
CA TYR A 189 3.87 -4.67 0.10
C TYR A 189 3.21 -3.99 1.30
N GLU A 190 3.97 -3.29 2.14
CA GLU A 190 3.41 -2.58 3.31
C GLU A 190 3.28 -1.10 3.00
N LEU A 191 2.08 -0.56 3.18
CA LEU A 191 1.76 0.84 2.99
C LEU A 191 1.57 1.52 4.35
N HIS A 192 2.42 2.50 4.65
CA HIS A 192 2.30 3.41 5.78
C HIS A 192 1.93 4.81 5.27
N GLY A 193 0.88 5.43 5.83
CA GLY A 193 0.33 6.68 5.30
C GLY A 193 -0.46 6.47 4.00
N ASP A 194 -0.89 7.58 3.40
CA ASP A 194 -1.87 7.51 2.32
C ASP A 194 -1.21 7.25 0.95
N ALA A 195 -1.88 6.46 0.10
CA ALA A 195 -1.46 6.21 -1.27
C ALA A 195 -2.64 6.04 -2.23
N GLU A 196 -2.37 6.24 -3.52
CA GLU A 196 -3.33 6.09 -4.60
C GLU A 196 -2.79 5.17 -5.69
N ILE A 197 -3.60 4.22 -6.15
CA ILE A 197 -3.31 3.37 -7.31
C ILE A 197 -4.04 3.94 -8.52
N HIS A 198 -3.31 4.23 -9.58
CA HIS A 198 -3.87 4.87 -10.80
C HIS A 198 -4.10 3.90 -11.97
N LYS A 199 -3.41 2.75 -11.96
CA LYS A 199 -3.33 1.81 -13.08
C LYS A 199 -3.59 0.37 -12.64
N THR A 200 -3.27 -0.59 -13.49
CA THR A 200 -3.30 -2.00 -13.13
C THR A 200 -2.21 -2.31 -12.10
N PHE A 201 -2.64 -2.80 -10.94
CA PHE A 201 -1.78 -3.35 -9.91
C PHE A 201 -2.12 -4.83 -9.74
N GLU A 202 -1.21 -5.72 -10.11
CA GLU A 202 -1.41 -7.16 -10.03
C GLU A 202 -0.65 -7.74 -8.84
N LEU A 203 -1.39 -8.36 -7.92
CA LEU A 203 -0.81 -9.19 -6.85
C LEU A 203 -0.78 -10.63 -7.33
N LYS A 204 0.40 -11.26 -7.33
CA LYS A 204 0.58 -12.68 -7.65
C LYS A 204 0.11 -13.57 -6.50
N ARG A 205 -0.10 -14.87 -6.76
CA ARG A 205 -0.74 -15.84 -5.83
C ARG A 205 -0.17 -15.90 -4.41
N SER A 206 1.10 -15.57 -4.22
CA SER A 206 1.78 -15.59 -2.91
C SER A 206 2.04 -14.19 -2.36
N GLU A 207 1.61 -13.13 -3.05
CA GLU A 207 1.87 -11.76 -2.65
C GLU A 207 0.76 -11.21 -1.77
N THR A 208 1.13 -10.41 -0.78
CA THR A 208 0.20 -9.72 0.13
C THR A 208 0.47 -8.22 0.12
N ALA A 209 -0.55 -7.40 -0.11
CA ALA A 209 -0.48 -5.97 0.19
C ALA A 209 -1.11 -5.71 1.56
N ILE A 210 -0.44 -4.94 2.40
CA ILE A 210 -0.87 -4.60 3.76
C ILE A 210 -1.03 -3.08 3.83
N VAL A 211 -2.23 -2.62 4.19
CA VAL A 211 -2.53 -1.21 4.46
C VAL A 211 -2.49 -1.02 5.96
N GLU A 212 -1.44 -0.37 6.46
CA GLU A 212 -1.15 -0.26 7.90
C GLU A 212 -2.09 0.71 8.63
N SER A 213 -2.11 0.61 9.96
CA SER A 213 -2.97 1.45 10.80
C SER A 213 -2.72 2.94 10.57
N GLY A 214 -3.80 3.70 10.36
CA GLY A 214 -3.74 5.14 10.06
C GLY A 214 -3.43 5.48 8.61
N SER A 215 -3.29 4.49 7.73
CA SER A 215 -3.10 4.66 6.29
C SER A 215 -4.42 4.58 5.51
N GLU A 216 -4.51 5.31 4.41
CA GLU A 216 -5.55 5.13 3.39
C GLU A 216 -4.96 4.65 2.05
N LEU A 217 -5.50 3.56 1.50
CA LEU A 217 -5.27 3.14 0.12
C LEU A 217 -6.46 3.53 -0.76
N ILE A 218 -6.23 4.38 -1.75
CA ILE A 218 -7.24 4.81 -2.72
C ILE A 218 -7.02 4.08 -4.05
N LEU A 219 -8.06 3.45 -4.58
CA LEU A 219 -8.07 2.88 -5.92
C LEU A 219 -8.80 3.85 -6.83
N ASN A 220 -8.07 4.53 -7.71
CA ASN A 220 -8.64 5.51 -8.63
C ASN A 220 -9.64 4.83 -9.59
N SER A 221 -10.56 5.60 -10.15
CA SER A 221 -11.53 5.18 -11.17
C SER A 221 -10.98 4.31 -12.30
N SER A 222 -9.73 4.54 -12.72
CA SER A 222 -9.03 3.79 -13.78
C SER A 222 -8.19 2.61 -13.28
N ALA A 223 -8.06 2.45 -11.97
CA ALA A 223 -7.27 1.39 -11.37
C ALA A 223 -7.94 0.03 -11.61
N ILE A 224 -7.10 -1.00 -11.79
CA ILE A 224 -7.54 -2.38 -11.82
C ILE A 224 -6.65 -3.16 -10.87
N ILE A 225 -7.21 -3.65 -9.77
CA ILE A 225 -6.49 -4.64 -8.96
C ILE A 225 -6.79 -6.02 -9.53
N ALA A 226 -5.74 -6.69 -10.00
CA ALA A 226 -5.78 -8.11 -10.33
C ALA A 226 -5.44 -8.93 -9.08
N LEU A 227 -6.46 -9.46 -8.40
CA LEU A 227 -6.32 -10.21 -7.15
C LEU A 227 -6.01 -11.68 -7.41
N ASN A 228 -4.74 -11.99 -7.68
CA ASN A 228 -4.26 -13.37 -7.58
C ASN A 228 -3.72 -13.66 -6.17
N GLY A 229 -3.17 -12.65 -5.49
CA GLY A 229 -2.75 -12.63 -4.08
C GLY A 229 -3.75 -11.96 -3.13
N SER A 230 -3.27 -11.41 -2.02
CA SER A 230 -4.11 -10.95 -0.90
C SER A 230 -3.94 -9.47 -0.56
N ILE A 231 -4.98 -8.83 -0.06
CA ILE A 231 -4.91 -7.49 0.56
C ILE A 231 -5.34 -7.62 2.01
N VAL A 232 -4.61 -7.01 2.94
CA VAL A 232 -4.96 -6.94 4.37
C VAL A 232 -5.05 -5.48 4.77
N VAL A 233 -6.22 -5.06 5.26
CA VAL A 233 -6.48 -3.70 5.74
C VAL A 233 -6.49 -3.72 7.26
N LYS A 234 -5.47 -3.13 7.88
CA LYS A 234 -5.26 -3.18 9.33
C LYS A 234 -6.27 -2.33 10.09
N SER A 235 -6.39 -2.58 11.39
CA SER A 235 -7.21 -1.77 12.30
C SER A 235 -6.88 -0.28 12.18
N GLY A 236 -7.89 0.57 11.97
CA GLY A 236 -7.72 2.02 11.77
C GLY A 236 -7.22 2.44 10.39
N ALA A 237 -7.04 1.50 9.47
CA ALA A 237 -6.72 1.76 8.06
C ALA A 237 -8.00 1.83 7.20
N THR A 238 -7.90 2.49 6.04
CA THR A 238 -9.01 2.63 5.10
C THR A 238 -8.63 2.14 3.70
N LEU A 239 -9.53 1.40 3.05
CA LEU A 239 -9.47 1.10 1.62
C LEU A 239 -10.63 1.79 0.90
N THR A 240 -10.33 2.75 0.05
CA THR A 240 -11.31 3.50 -0.73
C THR A 240 -11.21 3.11 -2.20
N ASP A 241 -12.25 2.49 -2.75
CA ASP A 241 -12.33 2.12 -4.16
C ASP A 241 -13.29 3.03 -4.92
N THR A 242 -12.75 3.81 -5.85
CA THR A 242 -13.54 4.69 -6.73
C THR A 242 -13.68 4.13 -8.15
N SER A 243 -13.20 2.91 -8.39
CA SER A 243 -13.24 2.24 -9.68
C SER A 243 -14.62 1.67 -10.03
N GLU A 244 -14.95 1.74 -11.32
CA GLU A 244 -16.16 1.13 -11.88
C GLU A 244 -16.05 -0.41 -11.96
N LYS A 245 -14.84 -0.94 -11.81
CA LYS A 245 -14.50 -2.36 -12.00
C LYS A 245 -13.62 -2.84 -10.87
N LEU A 246 -14.27 -3.21 -9.78
CA LEU A 246 -13.57 -3.88 -8.71
C LEU A 246 -12.99 -5.23 -9.15
N TRP A 247 -11.80 -5.51 -8.63
CA TRP A 247 -11.32 -6.86 -8.28
C TRP A 247 -11.56 -7.92 -9.36
N SER A 248 -11.00 -7.65 -10.53
CA SER A 248 -10.92 -8.63 -11.61
C SER A 248 -9.74 -9.58 -11.40
N GLY A 249 -9.75 -10.72 -12.07
CA GLY A 249 -8.67 -11.71 -12.02
C GLY A 249 -9.22 -13.12 -11.90
N ASP A 250 -8.45 -14.10 -12.33
CA ASP A 250 -8.79 -15.52 -12.37
C ASP A 250 -8.20 -16.33 -11.19
N GLY A 251 -7.40 -15.71 -10.33
CA GLY A 251 -6.82 -16.36 -9.15
C GLY A 251 -7.77 -16.58 -7.96
N ASN A 252 -7.24 -17.04 -6.82
CA ASN A 252 -8.01 -17.29 -5.58
C ASN A 252 -7.65 -16.28 -4.48
N GLY A 253 -7.34 -15.03 -4.86
CA GLY A 253 -7.00 -13.97 -3.92
C GLY A 253 -8.14 -13.57 -2.99
N TYR A 254 -7.81 -12.95 -1.86
CA TYR A 254 -8.77 -12.50 -0.85
C TYR A 254 -8.41 -11.11 -0.31
N ILE A 255 -9.40 -10.38 0.19
CA ILE A 255 -9.19 -9.13 0.94
C ILE A 255 -9.66 -9.37 2.37
N VAL A 256 -8.82 -9.03 3.35
CA VAL A 256 -9.10 -9.12 4.78
C VAL A 256 -9.23 -7.72 5.37
N PHE A 257 -10.29 -7.50 6.14
CA PHE A 257 -10.48 -6.32 6.97
C PHE A 257 -10.33 -6.69 8.44
N GLU A 258 -9.37 -6.07 9.14
CA GLU A 258 -9.21 -6.22 10.59
C GLU A 258 -10.18 -5.32 11.37
N ALA A 259 -10.39 -5.62 12.65
CA ALA A 259 -11.34 -4.90 13.50
C ALA A 259 -11.03 -3.40 13.54
N GLY A 260 -12.02 -2.56 13.22
CA GLY A 260 -11.86 -1.11 13.18
C GLY A 260 -11.23 -0.57 11.90
N SER A 261 -11.01 -1.41 10.88
CA SER A 261 -10.76 -0.95 9.51
C SER A 261 -12.06 -0.48 8.83
N ALA A 262 -11.90 0.32 7.78
CA ALA A 262 -13.00 0.80 6.95
C ALA A 262 -12.76 0.50 5.47
N ALA A 263 -13.85 0.24 4.74
CA ALA A 263 -13.83 0.25 3.29
C ALA A 263 -15.00 1.05 2.71
N SER A 264 -14.74 1.77 1.63
CA SER A 264 -15.76 2.41 0.82
C SER A 264 -15.56 2.05 -0.65
N ASN A 265 -16.66 1.88 -1.38
CA ASN A 265 -16.59 1.44 -2.76
C ASN A 265 -17.73 2.03 -3.60
N GLY A 266 -17.44 2.75 -4.69
CA GLY A 266 -18.45 3.37 -5.56
C GLY A 266 -19.31 2.39 -6.38
N SER A 267 -18.79 1.22 -6.74
CA SER A 267 -19.49 0.16 -7.48
C SER A 267 -18.77 -1.18 -7.36
N ALA A 268 -19.24 -2.08 -6.50
CA ALA A 268 -18.60 -3.37 -6.31
C ALA A 268 -18.99 -4.38 -7.41
N THR A 269 -18.03 -4.94 -8.15
CA THR A 269 -18.27 -6.17 -8.92
C THR A 269 -17.26 -7.21 -8.45
N ILE A 270 -17.72 -8.29 -7.80
CA ILE A 270 -16.82 -9.37 -7.36
C ILE A 270 -16.82 -10.48 -8.42
N GLY A 271 -15.64 -10.79 -8.95
CA GLY A 271 -15.46 -11.85 -9.95
C GLY A 271 -15.76 -13.26 -9.41
N ALA A 272 -16.04 -14.21 -10.31
CA ALA A 272 -16.32 -15.59 -9.95
C ALA A 272 -15.15 -16.27 -9.20
N GLY A 273 -15.42 -16.91 -8.06
CA GLY A 273 -14.41 -17.66 -7.29
C GLY A 273 -13.59 -16.83 -6.29
N LYS A 274 -13.94 -15.55 -6.11
CA LYS A 274 -13.32 -14.65 -5.13
C LYS A 274 -14.14 -14.58 -3.85
N VAL A 275 -13.48 -14.38 -2.72
CA VAL A 275 -14.11 -14.17 -1.41
C VAL A 275 -13.68 -12.82 -0.87
N LEU A 276 -14.65 -11.99 -0.53
CA LEU A 276 -14.45 -10.84 0.36
C LEU A 276 -14.59 -11.36 1.79
N ASP A 277 -13.48 -11.46 2.50
CA ASP A 277 -13.43 -11.97 3.88
C ASP A 277 -13.35 -10.79 4.86
N ILE A 278 -14.46 -10.53 5.53
CA ILE A 278 -14.63 -9.40 6.44
C ILE A 278 -14.54 -9.94 7.85
N GLN A 279 -13.32 -10.25 8.29
CA GLN A 279 -13.04 -10.84 9.61
C GLN A 279 -13.40 -9.92 10.78
N SER A 280 -13.48 -8.60 10.58
CA SER A 280 -14.05 -7.64 11.55
C SER A 280 -14.01 -6.20 10.97
N GLY A 281 -14.66 -5.23 11.62
CA GLY A 281 -14.71 -3.83 11.16
C GLY A 281 -16.01 -3.47 10.41
N THR A 282 -16.03 -2.31 9.75
CA THR A 282 -17.20 -1.83 9.00
C THR A 282 -16.86 -1.60 7.54
N VAL A 283 -17.41 -2.45 6.67
CA VAL A 283 -17.24 -2.32 5.21
C VAL A 283 -18.52 -1.74 4.62
N THR A 284 -18.41 -0.62 3.92
CA THR A 284 -19.55 -0.04 3.18
C THR A 284 -19.41 -0.31 1.68
N LEU A 285 -20.30 -1.12 1.13
CA LEU A 285 -20.33 -1.45 -0.30
C LEU A 285 -21.43 -0.63 -0.99
N TYR A 286 -21.05 0.22 -1.96
CA TYR A 286 -22.03 0.91 -2.80
C TYR A 286 -22.28 0.16 -4.11
N ASN A 287 -23.54 0.03 -4.51
CA ASN A 287 -24.00 -0.61 -5.75
C ASN A 287 -23.31 -1.95 -6.07
N PRO A 288 -23.20 -2.90 -5.13
CA PRO A 288 -22.65 -4.21 -5.44
C PRO A 288 -23.46 -4.93 -6.54
N SER A 289 -22.77 -5.48 -7.53
CA SER A 289 -23.30 -6.29 -8.62
C SER A 289 -22.61 -7.66 -8.66
N LYS A 290 -23.37 -8.69 -9.01
CA LYS A 290 -22.92 -10.09 -9.05
C LYS A 290 -22.42 -10.47 -10.45
N THR A 291 -21.27 -11.13 -10.55
CA THR A 291 -20.86 -11.81 -11.80
C THR A 291 -20.40 -13.27 -11.64
N GLY A 292 -20.56 -13.88 -10.45
CA GLY A 292 -20.13 -15.27 -10.19
C GLY A 292 -21.25 -16.31 -10.30
N THR A 293 -20.96 -17.46 -10.92
CA THR A 293 -21.97 -18.53 -11.14
C THR A 293 -22.08 -19.59 -10.05
N ASN A 294 -21.17 -19.80 -9.08
CA ASN A 294 -21.30 -20.93 -8.11
C ASN A 294 -20.34 -20.95 -6.87
N HIS A 295 -19.87 -19.83 -6.31
CA HIS A 295 -18.92 -19.86 -5.17
C HIS A 295 -19.23 -18.84 -4.07
N LYS A 296 -18.92 -19.14 -2.79
CA LYS A 296 -18.99 -18.19 -1.65
C LYS A 296 -18.40 -16.84 -2.07
N ILE A 297 -19.12 -15.74 -1.84
CA ILE A 297 -18.71 -14.39 -2.28
C ILE A 297 -18.30 -13.55 -1.07
N TYR A 298 -18.98 -13.73 0.06
CA TYR A 298 -18.72 -12.99 1.29
C TYR A 298 -18.65 -13.93 2.49
N GLU A 299 -17.59 -13.80 3.28
CA GLU A 299 -17.47 -14.36 4.63
C GLU A 299 -17.41 -13.16 5.59
N ILE A 300 -18.31 -13.11 6.58
CA ILE A 300 -18.51 -11.91 7.40
C ILE A 300 -18.48 -12.28 8.87
N ASP A 301 -17.54 -11.70 9.61
CA ASP A 301 -17.44 -11.75 11.07
C ASP A 301 -17.68 -10.36 11.67
N GLY A 302 -17.66 -9.30 10.84
CA GLY A 302 -17.87 -7.90 11.22
C GLY A 302 -19.21 -7.31 10.77
N THR A 303 -19.22 -5.99 10.53
CA THR A 303 -20.39 -5.26 10.01
C THR A 303 -20.22 -4.95 8.53
N VAL A 304 -21.20 -5.30 7.71
CA VAL A 304 -21.28 -4.89 6.31
C VAL A 304 -22.48 -3.99 6.10
N ILE A 305 -22.24 -2.80 5.54
CA ILE A 305 -23.28 -1.85 5.19
C ILE A 305 -23.43 -1.86 3.67
N PHE A 306 -24.60 -2.29 3.19
CA PHE A 306 -24.95 -2.20 1.79
C PHE A 306 -25.69 -0.89 1.53
N LYS A 307 -25.15 -0.07 0.63
CA LYS A 307 -25.79 1.16 0.15
C LYS A 307 -26.02 1.08 -1.36
N ALA A 308 -27.15 1.54 -1.86
CA ALA A 308 -27.34 1.73 -3.30
C ALA A 308 -27.49 3.21 -3.62
N ASN A 309 -26.72 3.68 -4.61
CA ASN A 309 -26.86 4.99 -5.21
C ASN A 309 -27.55 4.92 -6.59
N ALA A 310 -27.77 3.73 -7.15
CA ALA A 310 -28.41 3.52 -8.44
C ALA A 310 -29.75 2.78 -8.31
N LYS A 311 -30.64 3.03 -9.27
CA LYS A 311 -32.05 2.61 -9.27
C LYS A 311 -32.29 1.09 -9.36
N ASP A 312 -31.29 0.26 -9.65
CA ASP A 312 -31.44 -1.19 -9.84
C ASP A 312 -30.11 -1.95 -9.53
N PRO A 313 -29.78 -2.28 -8.28
CA PRO A 313 -28.77 -3.28 -8.00
C PRO A 313 -29.37 -4.68 -8.17
N THR A 314 -29.25 -5.30 -9.34
CA THR A 314 -29.81 -6.64 -9.55
C THR A 314 -29.07 -7.70 -8.75
N TRP A 315 -29.64 -8.08 -7.61
CA TRP A 315 -29.23 -9.22 -6.79
C TRP A 315 -30.06 -10.44 -7.19
N GLN A 316 -29.52 -11.32 -8.04
CA GLN A 316 -30.21 -12.55 -8.43
C GLN A 316 -29.52 -13.80 -7.85
N GLY A 317 -30.25 -14.51 -7.01
CA GLY A 317 -30.07 -15.93 -6.75
C GLY A 317 -29.04 -16.28 -5.69
N VAL A 318 -29.47 -17.15 -4.76
CA VAL A 318 -28.79 -18.05 -3.79
C VAL A 318 -28.31 -17.49 -2.44
N SER A 319 -28.92 -18.03 -1.38
CA SER A 319 -28.74 -17.78 0.05
C SER A 319 -27.48 -18.43 0.64
N SER A 320 -26.63 -19.01 -0.21
CA SER A 320 -25.38 -19.69 0.18
C SER A 320 -24.12 -18.87 -0.06
N LEU A 321 -24.24 -17.62 -0.53
CA LEU A 321 -23.12 -16.78 -0.96
C LEU A 321 -22.63 -15.78 0.09
N ILE A 322 -23.46 -15.44 1.09
CA ILE A 322 -23.15 -14.54 2.20
C ILE A 322 -23.31 -15.33 3.50
N VAL A 323 -22.20 -15.79 4.07
CA VAL A 323 -22.19 -16.55 5.33
C VAL A 323 -21.62 -15.65 6.41
N GLY A 324 -22.41 -15.43 7.46
CA GLY A 324 -21.89 -14.82 8.69
C GLY A 324 -21.20 -15.85 9.57
N ASN A 325 -20.29 -15.41 10.43
CA ASN A 325 -19.87 -16.15 11.63
C ASN A 325 -20.53 -15.52 12.88
N THR A 326 -20.09 -15.92 14.07
CA THR A 326 -20.62 -15.42 15.34
C THR A 326 -20.49 -13.88 15.39
N ASP A 327 -21.59 -13.19 15.72
CA ASP A 327 -21.68 -11.72 15.84
C ASP A 327 -21.63 -10.92 14.54
N ALA A 328 -21.73 -11.58 13.38
CA ALA A 328 -21.81 -10.90 12.09
C ALA A 328 -23.11 -10.08 11.96
N THR A 329 -22.97 -8.84 11.46
CA THR A 329 -24.09 -7.91 11.24
C THR A 329 -24.09 -7.39 9.81
N ILE A 330 -25.26 -7.40 9.17
CA ILE A 330 -25.51 -6.74 7.90
C ILE A 330 -26.49 -5.59 8.11
N VAL A 331 -26.19 -4.43 7.54
CA VAL A 331 -27.11 -3.29 7.51
C VAL A 331 -27.48 -3.01 6.06
N ILE A 332 -28.78 -3.01 5.76
CA ILE A 332 -29.33 -2.68 4.45
C ILE A 332 -29.96 -1.28 4.52
N ASP A 333 -29.38 -0.33 3.79
CA ASP A 333 -29.85 1.06 3.71
C ASP A 333 -31.10 1.15 2.79
N PRO A 334 -32.20 1.82 3.20
CA PRO A 334 -33.48 1.86 2.50
C PRO A 334 -33.52 2.48 1.09
N THR A 335 -32.41 2.92 0.52
CA THR A 335 -32.40 3.54 -0.82
C THR A 335 -32.41 2.53 -1.98
N SER A 336 -32.33 1.21 -1.72
CA SER A 336 -32.29 0.17 -2.77
C SER A 336 -33.60 -0.63 -2.87
N LEU A 337 -34.14 -0.79 -4.08
CA LEU A 337 -35.35 -1.58 -4.36
C LEU A 337 -35.08 -3.07 -4.68
N ASP A 338 -33.84 -3.57 -4.56
CA ASP A 338 -33.51 -4.98 -4.85
C ASP A 338 -32.78 -5.67 -3.68
N ASN A 339 -33.13 -6.93 -3.47
CA ASN A 339 -32.86 -7.74 -2.28
C ASN A 339 -31.54 -8.56 -2.41
N PRO A 340 -30.51 -8.34 -1.56
CA PRO A 340 -29.25 -9.11 -1.59
C PRO A 340 -29.38 -10.60 -1.26
N PHE A 341 -30.52 -11.01 -0.71
CA PHE A 341 -30.82 -12.38 -0.30
C PHE A 341 -31.83 -13.08 -1.22
N ASP A 342 -32.28 -12.47 -2.33
CA ASP A 342 -33.33 -13.09 -3.16
C ASP A 342 -32.80 -14.30 -3.95
N THR A 343 -33.46 -15.44 -3.76
CA THR A 343 -33.03 -16.73 -4.31
C THR A 343 -33.93 -17.33 -5.38
N ASN A 344 -34.90 -16.59 -5.92
CA ASN A 344 -35.99 -17.05 -6.81
C ASN A 344 -37.30 -17.38 -6.08
N THR A 345 -37.91 -16.43 -5.40
CA THR A 345 -39.34 -16.55 -5.11
C THR A 345 -40.03 -15.22 -5.30
N SER A 346 -41.17 -15.23 -5.97
CA SER A 346 -42.07 -14.10 -6.18
C SER A 346 -42.70 -13.53 -4.91
N ASP A 347 -42.07 -13.68 -3.74
CA ASP A 347 -42.58 -13.26 -2.45
C ASP A 347 -41.43 -12.83 -1.53
N GLU A 348 -41.67 -11.68 -0.88
CA GLU A 348 -40.93 -11.02 0.21
C GLU A 348 -39.68 -10.21 -0.16
N ASN A 349 -39.93 -8.93 -0.41
CA ASN A 349 -38.92 -7.86 -0.35
C ASN A 349 -38.20 -7.91 1.00
N VAL A 350 -36.88 -8.07 1.01
CA VAL A 350 -36.09 -7.84 2.21
C VAL A 350 -36.12 -6.35 2.52
N GLU A 351 -36.69 -6.03 3.67
CA GLU A 351 -36.83 -4.66 4.15
C GLU A 351 -35.48 -4.08 4.59
N ALA A 352 -35.32 -2.77 4.47
CA ALA A 352 -34.22 -2.08 5.13
C ALA A 352 -34.16 -2.41 6.63
N GLY A 353 -32.94 -2.52 7.16
CA GLY A 353 -32.74 -2.84 8.57
C GLY A 353 -31.39 -3.48 8.86
N THR A 354 -31.20 -3.78 10.14
CA THR A 354 -30.06 -4.52 10.67
C THR A 354 -30.42 -5.99 10.75
N TYR A 355 -29.52 -6.84 10.28
CA TYR A 355 -29.64 -8.29 10.25
C TYR A 355 -28.45 -8.89 10.98
N ASN A 356 -28.69 -9.75 11.96
CA ASN A 356 -27.65 -10.48 12.67
C ASN A 356 -27.61 -11.94 12.24
N TRP A 357 -26.41 -12.51 12.17
CA TRP A 357 -26.27 -13.93 11.87
C TRP A 357 -26.64 -14.81 13.07
N SER A 358 -27.54 -15.76 12.88
CA SER A 358 -28.02 -16.67 13.94
C SER A 358 -27.38 -18.07 13.88
N GLY A 359 -26.23 -18.21 13.22
CA GLY A 359 -25.52 -19.49 13.03
C GLY A 359 -25.94 -20.29 11.79
N SER A 360 -27.10 -19.99 11.20
CA SER A 360 -27.57 -20.63 9.96
C SER A 360 -28.35 -19.72 9.03
N ASN A 361 -28.85 -18.58 9.51
CA ASN A 361 -29.61 -17.60 8.73
C ASN A 361 -29.35 -16.17 9.23
N TRP A 362 -29.66 -15.19 8.39
CA TRP A 362 -29.71 -13.78 8.77
C TRP A 362 -31.08 -13.46 9.39
N VAL A 363 -31.09 -12.86 10.58
CA VAL A 363 -32.31 -12.51 11.33
C VAL A 363 -32.38 -11.00 11.49
N LYS A 364 -33.46 -10.38 11.03
CA LYS A 364 -33.72 -8.95 11.20
C LYS A 364 -33.92 -8.62 12.69
N GLU A 365 -33.31 -7.55 13.17
CA GLU A 365 -33.55 -6.99 14.52
C GLU A 365 -34.95 -6.41 14.69
#